data_AF-X8J0X7-F1
#
_entry.id   AF-X8J0X7-F1
#
_cell.length_a   1.000
_cell.length_b   1.000
_cell.length_c   1.000
_cell.angle_alpha   90.00
_cell.angle_beta   90.00
_cell.angle_gamma   90.00
#
_symmetry.space_group_name_H-M   'P 1'
#
loop_
_entity.id
_entity.type
_entity.pdbx_description
1 polymer ?
#
loop_
_entity_poly.entity_id
_entity_poly.type
_entity_poly.pdbx_seq_one_letter_code
_entity_poly.pdbx_strand_id
1 'polypeptide(L)'
;MSLDGPSEMPKKGKEGSCDENPIVIPQLQSQPFRNFLLAVYGRPGDKEFRSLFKGVAELESVQAVTTFLKIIDIADLAHRFIAPDIEIWALSQLKSHCHLIETLNAYPISSKSHNRLLNYAKRTEDEQILLWARHWTRSYYTGAIETSSIASSAFGPVQKIREQLVREYKFATITQSFDPPIFGYHFCFLLSLGHEFWDKQGGLTREDRITLLGAQVRLTPLPKSIPLGWIYLGSINHPGLRPTLGLCSECHLSRAWRSNFGGAYQTMLRSDAPLGGVFALSILPSRRQKRIFDSFNQASATEELIPVDIMGEAGFRVVDMRAEHFRHFLFMFYGLPSNQSYRCVMSHDNSVPQDHGQVINFHIYLDVAEIASRFSAPNLKSWAHTELCKIANSAYEELSRFSMRTDYQLRALLYAKRVRDERLAAQVRNAIQLHFAWGSISSPVKLVTTAGGLDAVRERLVRVFKHPKLQDIDPALFGFAFCGILALGHEVWMKDLLLSREDRVMLLSGQVRLMPLPVSTLGLGWMDTLNCQNRKGTGTPIECCSECDHFLSWEACFGDNYRQQLCATTPPLCGISQLAILPVQRLMFRGALYENNPPSCRNSCCNRMMGFVDMRIQDTYVRLAENFCRNVS
;
A
#
# COMPACT_ATOMS: atom_id res chain seq x y z
N MET A 1 -31.01 -10.94 73.25
CA MET A 1 -31.80 -10.92 72.01
C MET A 1 -30.98 -10.16 70.97
N SER A 2 -30.60 -10.84 69.87
CA SER A 2 -30.39 -10.31 68.50
C SER A 2 -29.43 -9.10 68.30
N LEU A 3 -28.42 -9.06 67.42
CA LEU A 3 -28.11 -9.79 66.18
C LEU A 3 -26.60 -9.63 65.91
N ASP A 4 -25.81 -10.70 66.04
CA ASP A 4 -24.55 -10.83 65.32
C ASP A 4 -24.85 -11.65 64.05
N GLY A 5 -25.09 -10.94 62.96
CA GLY A 5 -25.28 -11.54 61.65
C GLY A 5 -23.94 -12.06 61.10
N PRO A 6 -23.91 -13.26 60.50
CA PRO A 6 -22.68 -13.79 59.95
C PRO A 6 -22.22 -12.92 58.77
N SER A 7 -20.98 -12.42 58.87
CA SER A 7 -20.27 -11.73 57.79
C SER A 7 -20.30 -12.59 56.53
N GLU A 8 -21.16 -12.21 55.57
CA GLU A 8 -21.18 -12.80 54.23
C GLU A 8 -19.79 -12.65 53.62
N MET A 9 -19.06 -13.77 53.51
CA MET A 9 -17.85 -13.80 52.71
C MET A 9 -18.24 -13.45 51.28
N PRO A 10 -17.58 -12.46 50.64
CA PRO A 10 -17.90 -12.07 49.28
C PRO A 10 -17.74 -13.30 48.40
N LYS A 11 -18.85 -13.74 47.79
CA LYS A 11 -18.85 -14.79 46.78
C LYS A 11 -17.85 -14.35 45.72
N LYS A 12 -16.67 -14.98 45.67
CA LYS A 12 -15.73 -14.84 44.56
C LYS A 12 -16.50 -15.20 43.29
N GLY A 13 -16.97 -14.17 42.58
CA GLY A 13 -17.51 -14.35 41.24
C GLY A 13 -16.46 -15.09 40.42
N LYS A 14 -16.91 -16.00 39.55
CA LYS A 14 -15.99 -16.69 38.63
C LYS A 14 -15.34 -15.63 37.74
N GLU A 15 -14.07 -15.32 38.04
CA GLU A 15 -13.23 -14.48 37.18
C GLU A 15 -13.29 -15.02 35.74
N GLY A 16 -13.43 -14.11 34.77
CA GLY A 16 -13.45 -14.44 33.35
C GLY A 16 -14.79 -14.85 32.75
N SER A 17 -15.92 -14.62 33.43
CA SER A 17 -17.25 -15.06 32.95
C SER A 17 -18.13 -13.95 32.34
N CYS A 18 -17.82 -12.68 32.59
CA CYS A 18 -18.58 -11.53 32.08
C CYS A 18 -17.72 -10.25 32.06
N ASP A 19 -18.28 -9.15 31.53
CA ASP A 19 -17.57 -7.86 31.46
C ASP A 19 -17.25 -7.28 32.85
N GLU A 20 -18.10 -7.56 33.85
CA GLU A 20 -17.87 -7.17 35.25
C GLU A 20 -16.76 -7.99 35.92
N ASN A 21 -16.40 -9.16 35.35
CA ASN A 21 -15.35 -10.04 35.82
C ASN A 21 -14.48 -10.49 34.64
N PRO A 22 -13.69 -9.59 34.02
CA PRO A 22 -12.97 -9.90 32.79
C PRO A 22 -11.89 -10.96 33.01
N ILE A 23 -11.52 -11.68 31.95
CA ILE A 23 -10.37 -12.60 31.99
C ILE A 23 -9.11 -11.76 32.20
N VAL A 24 -8.50 -11.86 33.38
CA VAL A 24 -7.21 -11.24 33.67
C VAL A 24 -6.13 -12.19 33.15
N ILE A 25 -5.47 -11.82 32.05
CA ILE A 25 -4.30 -12.55 31.57
C ILE A 25 -3.08 -12.08 32.36
N PRO A 26 -2.52 -12.90 33.27
CA PRO A 26 -1.41 -12.45 34.11
C PRO A 26 -0.22 -12.04 33.25
N GLN A 27 0.49 -11.00 33.72
CA GLN A 27 1.72 -10.48 33.09
C GLN A 27 1.51 -9.85 31.71
N LEU A 28 0.27 -9.76 31.21
CA LEU A 28 -0.04 -9.10 29.96
C LEU A 28 -0.34 -7.62 30.19
N GLN A 29 0.28 -6.77 29.39
CA GLN A 29 0.06 -5.33 29.45
C GLN A 29 -1.04 -4.97 28.44
N SER A 30 -1.88 -3.98 28.77
CA SER A 30 -3.01 -3.58 27.94
C SER A 30 -2.60 -3.11 26.55
N GLN A 31 -1.52 -2.32 26.43
CA GLN A 31 -1.10 -1.77 25.14
C GLN A 31 -0.63 -2.84 24.13
N PRO A 32 0.27 -3.79 24.47
CA PRO A 32 0.61 -4.89 23.58
C PRO A 32 -0.60 -5.71 23.17
N PHE A 33 -1.51 -5.99 24.11
CA PHE A 33 -2.72 -6.75 23.81
C PHE A 33 -3.62 -6.00 22.82
N ARG A 34 -3.77 -4.68 22.96
CA ARG A 34 -4.47 -3.85 21.98
C ARG A 34 -3.80 -3.89 20.61
N ASN A 35 -2.47 -3.85 20.55
CA ASN A 35 -1.72 -3.96 19.29
C ASN A 35 -1.94 -5.34 18.63
N PHE A 36 -1.95 -6.42 19.42
CA PHE A 36 -2.27 -7.76 18.94
C PHE A 36 -3.72 -7.85 18.44
N LEU A 37 -4.70 -7.36 19.21
CA LEU A 37 -6.11 -7.30 18.79
C LEU A 37 -6.29 -6.41 17.55
N LEU A 38 -5.47 -5.36 17.39
CA LEU A 38 -5.46 -4.56 16.17
C LEU A 38 -5.02 -5.41 14.96
N ALA A 39 -4.05 -6.30 15.09
CA ALA A 39 -3.67 -7.19 13.98
C ALA A 39 -4.73 -8.26 13.68
N VAL A 40 -5.46 -8.73 14.69
CA VAL A 40 -6.47 -9.79 14.55
C VAL A 40 -7.82 -9.24 14.06
N TYR A 41 -8.27 -8.13 14.63
CA TYR A 41 -9.61 -7.56 14.45
C TYR A 41 -9.61 -6.17 13.83
N GLY A 42 -8.43 -5.63 13.52
CA GLY A 42 -8.30 -4.36 12.83
C GLY A 42 -8.95 -4.43 11.46
N ARG A 43 -9.49 -3.28 11.04
CA ARG A 43 -10.27 -3.20 9.80
C ARG A 43 -9.55 -2.29 8.81
N PRO A 44 -9.66 -2.54 7.50
CA PRO A 44 -9.06 -1.67 6.48
C PRO A 44 -9.41 -0.18 6.59
N GLY A 45 -10.57 0.16 7.15
CA GLY A 45 -10.94 1.55 7.39
C GLY A 45 -10.15 2.24 8.52
N ASP A 46 -9.60 1.47 9.47
CA ASP A 46 -8.83 1.99 10.59
C ASP A 46 -7.45 2.48 10.12
N LYS A 47 -7.11 3.71 10.52
CA LYS A 47 -5.82 4.33 10.16
C LYS A 47 -4.66 3.62 10.84
N GLU A 48 -4.82 3.19 12.09
CA GLU A 48 -3.79 2.48 12.84
C GLU A 48 -3.54 1.10 12.25
N PHE A 49 -4.60 0.37 11.90
CA PHE A 49 -4.46 -0.93 11.24
C PHE A 49 -3.76 -0.81 9.90
N ARG A 50 -4.16 0.15 9.04
CA ARG A 50 -3.50 0.37 7.74
C ARG A 50 -2.02 0.70 7.86
N SER A 51 -1.61 1.40 8.93
CA SER A 51 -0.20 1.72 9.14
C SER A 51 0.68 0.48 9.33
N LEU A 52 0.10 -0.68 9.69
CA LEU A 52 0.80 -1.96 9.81
C LEU A 52 1.16 -2.58 8.45
N PHE A 53 0.52 -2.13 7.35
CA PHE A 53 0.73 -2.66 6.00
C PHE A 53 1.45 -1.70 5.07
N LYS A 54 1.67 -0.46 5.51
CA LYS A 54 2.40 0.51 4.71
C LYS A 54 3.84 0.06 4.55
N GLY A 55 4.32 0.16 3.32
CA GLY A 55 5.74 0.01 3.04
C GLY A 55 6.53 0.97 3.92
N VAL A 56 7.68 0.51 4.36
CA VAL A 56 8.59 1.25 5.23
C VAL A 56 8.98 2.62 4.64
N ALA A 57 9.07 2.72 3.30
CA ALA A 57 9.32 3.96 2.56
C ALA A 57 8.14 4.95 2.54
N GLU A 58 6.93 4.51 2.88
CA GLU A 58 5.72 5.34 2.91
C GLU A 58 5.45 5.95 4.29
N LEU A 59 6.21 5.54 5.32
CA LEU A 59 6.07 5.98 6.69
C LEU A 59 7.08 7.08 7.01
N GLU A 60 6.61 8.13 7.70
CA GLU A 60 7.52 9.08 8.35
C GLU A 60 8.32 8.39 9.46
N SER A 61 9.52 8.88 9.79
CA SER A 61 10.41 8.22 10.77
C SER A 61 9.74 7.89 12.11
N VAL A 62 8.93 8.81 12.65
CA VAL A 62 8.17 8.60 13.90
C VAL A 62 7.12 7.49 13.73
N GLN A 63 6.43 7.49 12.59
CA GLN A 63 5.40 6.49 12.29
C GLN A 63 6.03 5.11 12.10
N ALA A 64 7.15 5.02 11.37
CA ALA A 64 7.89 3.78 11.18
C ALA A 64 8.32 3.14 12.50
N VAL A 65 8.87 3.93 13.43
CA VAL A 65 9.25 3.44 14.76
C VAL A 65 8.02 3.00 15.55
N THR A 66 6.95 3.79 15.54
CA THR A 66 5.72 3.45 16.26
C THR A 66 5.11 2.15 15.72
N THR A 67 5.04 2.00 14.38
CA THR A 67 4.60 0.79 13.70
C THR A 67 5.48 -0.40 14.07
N PHE A 68 6.80 -0.26 14.05
CA PHE A 68 7.71 -1.32 14.46
C PHE A 68 7.49 -1.80 15.89
N LEU A 69 7.28 -0.87 16.84
CA LEU A 69 6.96 -1.22 18.23
C LEU A 69 5.64 -2.00 18.33
N LYS A 70 4.62 -1.62 17.54
CA LYS A 70 3.37 -2.38 17.45
C LYS A 70 3.63 -3.78 16.91
N ILE A 71 4.44 -3.92 15.86
CA ILE A 71 4.77 -5.22 15.26
C ILE A 71 5.52 -6.12 16.26
N ILE A 72 6.45 -5.58 17.08
CA ILE A 72 7.11 -6.35 18.15
C ILE A 72 6.08 -6.90 19.13
N ASP A 73 5.15 -6.04 19.58
CA ASP A 73 4.09 -6.45 20.50
C ASP A 73 3.19 -7.52 19.87
N ILE A 74 2.90 -7.41 18.58
CA ILE A 74 2.10 -8.39 17.83
C ILE A 74 2.85 -9.72 17.70
N ALA A 75 4.13 -9.71 17.33
CA ALA A 75 4.93 -10.93 17.16
C ALA A 75 5.08 -11.69 18.50
N ASP A 76 5.40 -10.97 19.58
CA ASP A 76 5.53 -11.53 20.93
C ASP A 76 4.23 -12.21 21.38
N LEU A 77 3.09 -11.54 21.18
CA LEU A 77 1.80 -12.08 21.60
C LEU A 77 1.27 -13.15 20.66
N ALA A 78 1.51 -13.05 19.36
CA ALA A 78 1.16 -14.10 18.40
C ALA A 78 1.86 -15.41 18.75
N HIS A 79 3.15 -15.34 19.09
CA HIS A 79 3.89 -16.49 19.60
C HIS A 79 3.28 -17.04 20.90
N ARG A 80 3.02 -16.16 21.87
CA ARG A 80 2.45 -16.54 23.18
C ARG A 80 1.06 -17.18 23.07
N PHE A 81 0.25 -16.72 22.11
CA PHE A 81 -1.11 -17.22 21.88
C PHE A 81 -1.17 -18.31 20.81
N ILE A 82 -0.02 -18.78 20.29
CA ILE A 82 0.06 -19.83 19.27
C ILE A 82 -0.77 -19.45 18.04
N ALA A 83 -0.55 -18.23 17.54
CA ALA A 83 -1.14 -17.69 16.31
C ALA A 83 -0.06 -17.63 15.22
N PRO A 84 0.39 -18.79 14.68
CA PRO A 84 1.58 -18.90 13.85
C PRO A 84 1.48 -18.03 12.58
N ASP A 85 0.30 -17.91 11.99
CA ASP A 85 0.13 -17.10 10.78
C ASP A 85 0.38 -15.61 11.03
N ILE A 86 -0.13 -15.09 12.15
CA ILE A 86 0.08 -13.70 12.57
C ILE A 86 1.55 -13.50 12.98
N GLU A 87 2.16 -14.49 13.63
CA GLU A 87 3.56 -14.46 13.99
C GLU A 87 4.45 -14.38 12.74
N ILE A 88 4.23 -15.25 11.75
CA ILE A 88 4.96 -15.26 10.47
C ILE A 88 4.82 -13.92 9.75
N TRP A 89 3.60 -13.37 9.68
CA TRP A 89 3.37 -12.04 9.11
C TRP A 89 4.15 -10.96 9.87
N ALA A 90 4.04 -10.93 11.20
CA ALA A 90 4.70 -9.94 12.04
C ALA A 90 6.22 -10.05 11.91
N LEU A 91 6.77 -11.25 11.84
CA LEU A 91 8.19 -11.52 11.56
C LEU A 91 8.64 -10.95 10.22
N SER A 92 7.87 -11.19 9.15
CA SER A 92 8.14 -10.61 7.83
C SER A 92 8.15 -9.08 7.87
N GLN A 93 7.19 -8.49 8.58
CA GLN A 93 7.12 -7.03 8.77
C GLN A 93 8.29 -6.49 9.61
N LEU A 94 8.68 -7.19 10.69
CA LEU A 94 9.87 -6.84 11.48
C LEU A 94 11.11 -6.86 10.58
N LYS A 95 11.29 -7.90 9.77
CA LYS A 95 12.42 -8.02 8.84
C LYS A 95 12.49 -6.86 7.86
N SER A 96 11.35 -6.48 7.28
CA SER A 96 11.25 -5.31 6.40
C SER A 96 11.58 -3.99 7.13
N HIS A 97 11.02 -3.78 8.33
CA HIS A 97 11.17 -2.54 9.10
C HIS A 97 12.55 -2.40 9.75
N CYS A 98 13.21 -3.51 10.11
CA CYS A 98 14.53 -3.50 10.75
C CYS A 98 15.54 -2.72 9.92
N HIS A 99 15.58 -2.94 8.60
CA HIS A 99 16.51 -2.23 7.72
C HIS A 99 16.35 -0.70 7.78
N LEU A 100 15.13 -0.17 7.82
CA LEU A 100 14.94 1.27 7.97
C LEU A 100 15.32 1.75 9.35
N ILE A 101 15.01 1.00 10.41
CA ILE A 101 15.38 1.41 11.76
C ILE A 101 16.90 1.48 11.94
N GLU A 102 17.65 0.61 11.27
CA GLU A 102 19.11 0.72 11.19
C GLU A 102 19.55 2.06 10.56
N THR A 103 18.78 2.60 9.60
CA THR A 103 19.05 3.92 9.00
C THR A 103 18.52 5.10 9.82
N LEU A 104 17.46 4.94 10.62
CA LEU A 104 16.88 6.08 11.32
C LEU A 104 17.69 6.55 12.53
N ASN A 105 18.67 5.77 12.99
CA ASN A 105 19.79 6.11 13.88
C ASN A 105 19.57 6.97 15.14
N ALA A 106 18.34 7.29 15.52
CA ALA A 106 18.11 8.35 16.51
C ALA A 106 16.86 8.18 17.37
N TYR A 107 16.08 7.11 17.23
CA TYR A 107 14.84 6.99 17.99
C TYR A 107 15.01 6.20 19.30
N PRO A 108 14.70 6.83 20.45
CA PRO A 108 14.62 6.14 21.73
C PRO A 108 13.41 5.22 21.74
N ILE A 109 13.65 3.93 21.72
CA ILE A 109 12.66 2.94 22.11
C ILE A 109 12.89 2.63 23.59
N SER A 110 11.80 2.34 24.30
CA SER A 110 11.90 1.97 25.72
C SER A 110 12.69 0.68 25.91
N SER A 111 13.46 0.59 27.01
CA SER A 111 14.13 -0.66 27.44
C SER A 111 13.18 -1.86 27.46
N LYS A 112 11.92 -1.62 27.84
CA LYS A 112 10.86 -2.64 27.88
C LYS A 112 10.59 -3.24 26.50
N SER A 113 10.45 -2.40 25.47
CA SER A 113 10.23 -2.86 24.10
C SER A 113 11.48 -3.53 23.51
N HIS A 114 12.67 -3.03 23.84
CA HIS A 114 13.92 -3.68 23.47
C HIS A 114 14.02 -5.10 24.05
N ASN A 115 13.72 -5.24 25.34
CA ASN A 115 13.74 -6.54 26.02
C ASN A 115 12.70 -7.50 25.45
N ARG A 116 11.53 -7.00 25.02
CA ARG A 116 10.56 -7.84 24.29
C ARG A 116 11.14 -8.36 22.99
N LEU A 117 11.73 -7.50 22.16
CA LEU A 117 12.38 -7.91 20.92
C LEU A 117 13.49 -8.94 21.17
N LEU A 118 14.34 -8.71 22.17
CA LEU A 118 15.43 -9.63 22.51
C LEU A 118 14.92 -10.98 23.02
N ASN A 119 13.93 -10.97 23.92
CA ASN A 119 13.32 -12.19 24.46
C ASN A 119 12.54 -12.95 23.39
N TYR A 120 11.92 -12.23 22.45
CA TYR A 120 11.26 -12.80 21.29
C TYR A 120 12.28 -13.48 20.37
N ALA A 121 13.30 -12.76 19.90
CA ALA A 121 14.36 -13.29 19.03
C ALA A 121 15.05 -14.53 19.60
N LYS A 122 15.25 -14.57 20.92
CA LYS A 122 15.83 -15.74 21.60
C LYS A 122 14.88 -16.93 21.63
N ARG A 123 13.59 -16.72 21.92
CA ARG A 123 12.60 -17.81 21.95
C ARG A 123 12.38 -18.42 20.58
N THR A 124 12.48 -17.61 19.52
CA THR A 124 12.34 -18.08 18.14
C THR A 124 13.65 -18.55 17.54
N GLU A 125 14.77 -18.42 18.25
CA GLU A 125 16.13 -18.70 17.75
C GLU A 125 16.44 -18.00 16.41
N ASP A 126 15.79 -16.84 16.14
CA ASP A 126 15.99 -16.10 14.89
C ASP A 126 17.27 -15.27 15.01
N GLU A 127 18.38 -15.80 14.47
CA GLU A 127 19.69 -15.15 14.52
C GLU A 127 19.68 -13.76 13.87
N GLN A 128 18.87 -13.52 12.84
CA GLN A 128 18.82 -12.22 12.18
C GLN A 128 18.19 -11.18 13.10
N ILE A 129 17.06 -11.51 13.73
CA ILE A 129 16.40 -10.61 14.68
C ILE A 129 17.28 -10.40 15.91
N LEU A 130 18.00 -11.42 16.38
CA LEU A 130 18.94 -11.29 17.48
C LEU A 130 20.11 -10.36 17.12
N LEU A 131 20.67 -10.51 15.92
CA LEU A 131 21.72 -9.63 15.40
C LEU A 131 21.24 -8.18 15.27
N TRP A 132 20.00 -7.97 14.83
CA TRP A 132 19.41 -6.63 14.73
C TRP A 132 19.11 -6.01 16.08
N ALA A 133 18.52 -6.77 17.01
CA ALA A 133 18.30 -6.31 18.38
C ALA A 133 19.61 -5.82 18.99
N ARG A 134 20.68 -6.61 18.84
CA ARG A 134 22.05 -6.24 19.27
C ARG A 134 22.58 -5.01 18.54
N HIS A 135 22.40 -4.95 17.22
CA HIS A 135 22.87 -3.81 16.43
C HIS A 135 22.19 -2.52 16.88
N TRP A 136 20.88 -2.56 17.03
CA TRP A 136 20.08 -1.41 17.38
C TRP A 136 20.36 -0.91 18.81
N THR A 137 20.57 -1.80 19.80
CA THR A 137 21.08 -1.40 21.13
C THR A 137 22.34 -0.55 21.01
N ARG A 138 23.28 -1.03 20.18
CA ARG A 138 24.56 -0.36 20.01
C ARG A 138 24.42 1.00 19.33
N SER A 139 23.56 1.09 18.31
CA SER A 139 23.32 2.33 17.57
C SER A 139 22.68 3.40 18.44
N TYR A 140 21.70 3.02 19.26
CA TYR A 140 20.99 3.96 20.14
C TYR A 140 21.93 4.68 21.12
N TYR A 141 22.76 3.92 21.83
CA TYR A 141 23.70 4.51 22.80
C TYR A 141 24.82 5.28 22.12
N THR A 142 25.27 4.86 20.94
CA THR A 142 26.31 5.60 20.22
C THR A 142 25.78 6.93 19.65
N GLY A 143 24.55 6.93 19.12
CA GLY A 143 23.86 8.17 18.71
C GLY A 143 23.63 9.13 19.88
N ALA A 144 23.34 8.61 21.08
CA ALA A 144 23.26 9.42 22.29
C ALA A 144 24.61 10.08 22.66
N ILE A 145 25.77 9.47 22.40
CA ILE A 145 27.08 10.12 22.59
C ILE A 145 27.34 11.20 21.56
N GLU A 146 27.02 10.94 20.30
CA GLU A 146 27.34 11.87 19.21
C GLU A 146 26.49 13.13 19.30
N THR A 147 25.23 13.00 19.74
CA THR A 147 24.27 14.10 19.83
C THR A 147 24.31 14.83 21.18
N SER A 148 24.46 14.11 22.29
CA SER A 148 24.70 14.72 23.59
C SER A 148 26.20 14.73 23.80
N SER A 149 26.80 15.92 23.86
CA SER A 149 28.18 16.11 24.34
C SER A 149 28.31 15.62 25.80
N ILE A 150 28.31 14.31 26.02
CA ILE A 150 28.40 13.66 27.33
C ILE A 150 29.76 13.99 27.98
N ALA A 151 30.74 14.39 27.15
CA ALA A 151 32.06 14.87 27.56
C ALA A 151 32.15 16.38 27.85
N SER A 152 31.16 17.21 27.47
CA SER A 152 31.14 18.63 27.88
C SER A 152 30.50 18.77 29.25
N SER A 153 31.24 19.36 30.17
CA SER A 153 30.91 19.52 31.60
C SER A 153 29.76 20.48 31.91
N ALA A 154 28.99 20.96 30.91
CA ALA A 154 27.86 21.85 31.11
C ALA A 154 26.54 21.08 31.26
N PHE A 155 26.03 21.07 32.49
CA PHE A 155 24.86 20.35 33.00
C PHE A 155 23.55 20.70 32.27
N GLY A 156 23.23 19.95 31.20
CA GLY A 156 21.94 19.97 30.49
C GLY A 156 21.16 18.64 30.57
N PRO A 157 20.13 18.41 29.72
CA PRO A 157 19.10 17.33 29.78
C PRO A 157 19.59 15.86 29.70
N VAL A 158 20.89 15.63 29.93
CA VAL A 158 21.63 14.39 29.82
C VAL A 158 21.39 13.42 30.99
N GLN A 159 20.93 13.89 32.15
CA GLN A 159 20.80 13.05 33.37
C GLN A 159 19.90 11.82 33.17
N LYS A 160 18.79 11.94 32.42
CA LYS A 160 17.90 10.81 32.11
C LYS A 160 18.59 9.71 31.29
N ILE A 161 19.48 10.09 30.37
CA ILE A 161 20.25 9.15 29.55
C ILE A 161 21.29 8.44 30.43
N ARG A 162 21.92 9.16 31.37
CA ARG A 162 22.88 8.56 32.32
C ARG A 162 22.22 7.52 33.21
N GLU A 163 21.07 7.86 33.79
CA GLU A 163 20.28 6.94 34.60
C GLU A 163 19.80 5.74 33.77
N GLN A 164 19.37 5.97 32.53
CA GLN A 164 18.98 4.89 31.62
C GLN A 164 20.16 3.95 31.35
N LEU A 165 21.34 4.48 31.02
CA LEU A 165 22.53 3.67 30.78
C LEU A 165 22.90 2.83 31.99
N VAL A 166 22.85 3.40 33.20
CA VAL A 166 23.13 2.64 34.45
C VAL A 166 22.08 1.55 34.67
N ARG A 167 20.80 1.84 34.45
CA ARG A 167 19.73 0.81 34.51
C ARG A 167 19.98 -0.33 33.53
N GLU A 168 20.46 0.00 32.33
CA GLU A 168 20.64 -0.96 31.25
C GLU A 168 21.92 -1.77 31.42
N TYR A 169 22.98 -1.15 31.95
CA TYR A 169 24.15 -1.87 32.46
C TYR A 169 23.76 -2.87 33.55
N LYS A 170 23.00 -2.42 34.56
CA LYS A 170 22.54 -3.31 35.64
C LYS A 170 21.70 -4.46 35.12
N PHE A 171 20.79 -4.17 34.20
CA PHE A 171 20.01 -5.19 33.52
C PHE A 171 20.91 -6.17 32.75
N ALA A 172 21.86 -5.66 31.97
CA ALA A 172 22.80 -6.47 31.21
C ALA A 172 23.70 -7.35 32.09
N THR A 173 24.07 -6.87 33.29
CA THR A 173 24.82 -7.65 34.30
C THR A 173 23.98 -8.83 34.80
N ILE A 174 22.69 -8.61 35.09
CA ILE A 174 21.77 -9.69 35.46
C ILE A 174 21.62 -10.70 34.30
N THR A 175 21.63 -10.21 33.06
CA THR A 175 21.48 -11.03 31.87
C THR A 175 22.80 -11.45 31.21
N GLN A 176 23.94 -11.36 31.91
CA GLN A 176 25.26 -11.53 31.29
C GLN A 176 25.43 -12.91 30.65
N SER A 177 24.89 -13.95 31.27
CA SER A 177 24.89 -15.32 30.71
C SER A 177 24.04 -15.46 29.45
N PHE A 178 23.07 -14.55 29.25
CA PHE A 178 22.08 -14.64 28.17
C PHE A 178 22.48 -13.85 26.92
N ASP A 179 23.26 -12.76 27.05
CA ASP A 179 23.81 -12.02 25.90
C ASP A 179 25.13 -11.34 26.25
N PRO A 180 26.25 -12.10 26.27
CA PRO A 180 27.57 -11.56 26.57
C PRO A 180 27.97 -10.36 25.67
N PRO A 181 27.64 -10.35 24.36
CA PRO A 181 27.90 -9.18 23.50
C PRO A 181 27.20 -7.88 23.92
N ILE A 182 25.94 -7.94 24.36
CA ILE A 182 25.21 -6.73 24.84
C ILE A 182 25.82 -6.23 26.15
N PHE A 183 26.08 -7.15 27.09
CA PHE A 183 26.77 -6.80 28.33
C PHE A 183 28.14 -6.18 28.07
N GLY A 184 28.96 -6.81 27.23
CA GLY A 184 30.28 -6.31 26.87
C GLY A 184 30.22 -4.91 26.25
N TYR A 185 29.20 -4.63 25.43
CA TYR A 185 28.98 -3.30 24.89
C TYR A 185 28.64 -2.27 25.98
N HIS A 186 27.62 -2.52 26.80
CA HIS A 186 27.24 -1.60 27.89
C HIS A 186 28.37 -1.40 28.89
N PHE A 187 29.12 -2.46 29.19
CA PHE A 187 30.27 -2.41 30.07
C PHE A 187 31.37 -1.52 29.50
N CYS A 188 31.81 -1.77 28.26
CA CYS A 188 32.82 -0.94 27.59
C CYS A 188 32.36 0.52 27.43
N PHE A 189 31.07 0.72 27.17
CA PHE A 189 30.49 2.05 27.03
C PHE A 189 30.44 2.79 28.36
N LEU A 190 29.97 2.16 29.44
CA LEU A 190 29.98 2.76 30.77
C LEU A 190 31.41 3.02 31.24
N LEU A 191 32.33 2.10 30.94
CA LEU A 191 33.75 2.22 31.25
C LEU A 191 34.41 3.38 30.46
N SER A 192 33.98 3.67 29.24
CA SER A 192 34.55 4.78 28.46
C SER A 192 34.17 6.17 28.97
N LEU A 193 33.15 6.28 29.83
CA LEU A 193 32.74 7.55 30.43
C LEU A 193 33.63 8.01 31.60
N GLY A 194 34.49 7.12 32.11
CA GLY A 194 35.48 7.44 33.15
C GLY A 194 34.94 7.62 34.57
N HIS A 195 35.88 7.68 35.53
CA HIS A 195 35.57 7.67 36.96
C HIS A 195 34.69 8.84 37.43
N GLU A 196 34.89 10.04 36.87
CA GLU A 196 34.08 11.22 37.22
C GLU A 196 32.58 11.00 36.97
N PHE A 197 32.23 10.19 35.96
CA PHE A 197 30.86 9.81 35.71
C PHE A 197 30.37 8.84 36.79
N TRP A 198 31.12 7.77 37.08
CA TRP A 198 30.69 6.71 38.01
C TRP A 198 30.49 7.21 39.44
N ASP A 199 31.32 8.15 39.88
CA ASP A 199 31.23 8.76 41.22
C ASP A 199 29.95 9.58 41.38
N LYS A 200 29.50 10.23 40.30
CA LYS A 200 28.29 11.07 40.29
C LYS A 200 27.00 10.27 40.07
N GLN A 201 27.07 9.00 39.67
CA GLN A 201 25.88 8.19 39.41
C GLN A 201 25.46 7.36 40.63
N GLY A 202 24.34 7.74 41.26
CA GLY A 202 23.79 7.06 42.43
C GLY A 202 23.32 5.61 42.18
N GLY A 203 23.04 5.24 40.92
CA GLY A 203 22.58 3.88 40.57
C GLY A 203 23.67 2.81 40.51
N LEU A 204 24.95 3.19 40.65
CA LEU A 204 26.07 2.25 40.73
C LEU A 204 26.36 1.94 42.20
N THR A 205 26.52 0.65 42.52
CA THR A 205 26.93 0.19 43.84
C THR A 205 28.44 0.37 44.03
N ARG A 206 28.93 0.14 45.24
CA ARG A 206 30.36 0.16 45.52
C ARG A 206 31.10 -0.89 44.70
N GLU A 207 30.51 -2.07 44.57
CA GLU A 207 31.06 -3.21 43.83
C GLU A 207 31.19 -2.88 42.34
N ASP A 208 30.16 -2.28 41.71
CA ASP A 208 30.28 -1.91 40.29
C ASP A 208 31.43 -0.92 40.06
N ARG A 209 31.57 0.08 40.95
CA ARG A 209 32.64 1.08 40.84
C ARG A 209 34.01 0.42 40.97
N ILE A 210 34.18 -0.51 41.91
CA ILE A 210 35.42 -1.29 42.05
C ILE A 210 35.68 -2.13 40.80
N THR A 211 34.65 -2.78 40.23
CA THR A 211 34.77 -3.54 38.99
C THR A 211 35.17 -2.66 37.81
N LEU A 212 34.56 -1.49 37.66
CA LEU A 212 34.88 -0.52 36.59
C LEU A 212 36.30 0.04 36.76
N LEU A 213 36.72 0.41 37.96
CA LEU A 213 38.08 0.87 38.25
C LEU A 213 39.11 -0.24 37.97
N GLY A 214 38.84 -1.47 38.42
CA GLY A 214 39.70 -2.62 38.13
C GLY A 214 39.81 -2.91 36.64
N ALA A 215 38.71 -2.75 35.90
CA ALA A 215 38.71 -2.90 34.45
C ALA A 215 39.43 -1.74 33.74
N GLN A 216 39.31 -0.50 34.22
CA GLN A 216 40.06 0.64 33.68
C GLN A 216 41.57 0.39 33.74
N VAL A 217 42.07 -0.09 34.88
CA VAL A 217 43.49 -0.44 35.07
C VAL A 217 43.91 -1.56 34.13
N ARG A 218 43.06 -2.58 33.96
CA ARG A 218 43.37 -3.74 33.09
C ARG A 218 43.26 -3.44 31.60
N LEU A 219 42.44 -2.46 31.21
CA LEU A 219 42.13 -2.14 29.82
C LEU A 219 42.82 -0.87 29.31
N THR A 220 43.68 -0.24 30.13
CA THR A 220 44.48 0.94 29.77
C THR A 220 45.98 0.66 29.94
N PRO A 221 46.76 0.56 28.85
CA PRO A 221 46.32 0.48 27.45
C PRO A 221 45.58 -0.85 27.16
N LEU A 222 44.87 -0.94 26.03
CA LEU A 222 44.15 -2.17 25.66
C LEU A 222 45.13 -3.35 25.56
N PRO A 223 44.90 -4.47 26.28
CA PRO A 223 45.76 -5.63 26.22
C PRO A 223 45.87 -6.20 24.82
N LYS A 224 47.09 -6.59 24.41
CA LYS A 224 47.34 -7.29 23.14
C LYS A 224 46.60 -8.63 23.02
N SER A 225 46.13 -9.19 24.14
CA SER A 225 45.35 -10.43 24.20
C SER A 225 43.92 -10.27 23.67
N ILE A 226 43.40 -9.06 23.55
CA ILE A 226 42.07 -8.83 22.95
C ILE A 226 42.20 -9.04 21.44
N PRO A 227 41.44 -9.96 20.82
CA PRO A 227 41.60 -10.33 19.41
C PRO A 227 41.02 -9.26 18.48
N LEU A 228 41.69 -8.11 18.38
CA LEU A 228 41.33 -7.01 17.49
C LEU A 228 41.93 -7.16 16.08
N GLY A 229 42.56 -8.31 15.79
CA GLY A 229 43.17 -8.65 14.51
C GLY A 229 42.25 -8.40 13.30
N TRP A 230 40.95 -8.61 13.49
CA TRP A 230 39.94 -8.40 12.45
C TRP A 230 39.71 -6.92 12.09
N ILE A 231 40.06 -5.95 12.94
CA ILE A 231 39.92 -4.52 12.57
C ILE A 231 41.04 -4.09 11.60
N TYR A 232 42.15 -4.84 11.60
CA TYR A 232 43.31 -4.55 10.77
C TYR A 232 43.17 -5.17 9.37
N LEU A 233 42.91 -4.33 8.37
CA LEU A 233 43.30 -4.62 6.99
C LEU A 233 44.83 -4.58 6.95
N GLY A 234 45.47 -5.74 7.02
CA GLY A 234 46.89 -5.90 7.34
C GLY A 234 47.86 -4.93 6.66
N SER A 235 48.96 -4.63 7.37
CA SER A 235 50.23 -4.29 6.73
C SER A 235 50.70 -5.49 5.89
N ILE A 236 51.52 -5.26 4.87
CA ILE A 236 52.05 -6.28 3.94
C ILE A 236 52.66 -7.50 4.68
N ASN A 237 53.07 -7.32 5.94
CA ASN A 237 53.75 -8.32 6.76
C ASN A 237 52.84 -9.11 7.73
N HIS A 238 51.53 -8.87 7.75
CA HIS A 238 50.59 -9.63 8.58
C HIS A 238 49.37 -10.08 7.75
N PRO A 239 49.06 -11.39 7.69
CA PRO A 239 47.85 -11.88 7.03
C PRO A 239 46.62 -11.47 7.86
N GLY A 240 46.13 -10.24 7.68
CA GLY A 240 44.89 -9.74 8.28
C GLY A 240 43.64 -10.27 7.56
N LEU A 241 42.50 -9.56 7.66
CA LEU A 241 41.22 -9.92 6.99
C LEU A 241 41.28 -10.07 5.45
N ARG A 242 42.39 -9.66 4.82
CA ARG A 242 42.54 -9.61 3.37
C ARG A 242 42.37 -11.00 2.72
N PRO A 243 43.06 -12.06 3.17
CA PRO A 243 42.79 -13.43 2.76
C PRO A 243 41.41 -13.95 3.18
N THR A 244 40.90 -13.61 4.36
CA THR A 244 39.63 -14.17 4.89
C THR A 244 38.39 -13.66 4.16
N LEU A 245 38.41 -12.41 3.68
CA LEU A 245 37.27 -11.79 2.99
C LEU A 245 37.51 -11.59 1.48
N GLY A 246 38.64 -12.04 0.94
CA GLY A 246 38.96 -11.93 -0.50
C GLY A 246 38.97 -10.48 -1.04
N LEU A 247 39.23 -9.49 -0.18
CA LEU A 247 39.07 -8.08 -0.55
C LEU A 247 40.23 -7.58 -1.42
N CYS A 248 39.91 -7.16 -2.65
CA CYS A 248 40.84 -6.46 -3.54
C CYS A 248 41.38 -5.19 -2.84
N SER A 249 42.67 -4.90 -3.05
CA SER A 249 43.41 -3.78 -2.46
C SER A 249 42.79 -2.41 -2.72
N GLU A 250 42.03 -2.27 -3.82
CA GLU A 250 41.50 -0.99 -4.33
C GLU A 250 39.98 -0.94 -4.46
N CYS A 251 39.28 -2.04 -4.19
CA CYS A 251 37.83 -2.05 -4.27
C CYS A 251 37.20 -1.03 -3.29
N HIS A 252 36.00 -0.56 -3.64
CA HIS A 252 35.24 0.41 -2.84
C HIS A 252 35.13 -0.02 -1.37
N LEU A 253 34.96 -1.33 -1.12
CA LEU A 253 34.85 -1.89 0.23
C LEU A 253 36.12 -1.71 1.07
N SER A 254 37.30 -1.91 0.47
CA SER A 254 38.60 -1.71 1.14
C SER A 254 38.84 -0.24 1.48
N ARG A 255 38.46 0.68 0.58
CA ARG A 255 38.54 2.13 0.84
C ARG A 255 37.58 2.57 1.93
N ALA A 256 36.31 2.15 1.86
CA ALA A 256 35.30 2.43 2.88
C ALA A 256 35.71 1.87 4.25
N TRP A 257 36.28 0.67 4.31
CA TRP A 257 36.78 0.09 5.56
C TRP A 257 37.97 0.88 6.12
N ARG A 258 38.98 1.24 5.32
CA ARG A 258 40.12 2.05 5.79
C ARG A 258 39.68 3.44 6.26
N SER A 259 38.73 4.06 5.57
CA SER A 259 38.17 5.36 5.97
C SER A 259 37.46 5.30 7.33
N ASN A 260 36.70 4.21 7.58
CA ASN A 260 35.92 4.07 8.80
C ASN A 260 36.71 3.54 10.00
N PHE A 261 37.60 2.55 9.77
CA PHE A 261 38.30 1.79 10.82
C PHE A 261 39.83 1.94 10.78
N GLY A 262 40.40 2.67 9.83
CA GLY A 262 41.84 2.95 9.73
C GLY A 262 42.26 4.26 10.41
N GLY A 263 43.52 4.65 10.20
CA GLY A 263 44.05 5.97 10.58
C GLY A 263 43.76 6.33 12.04
N ALA A 264 43.04 7.45 12.24
CA ALA A 264 42.70 7.99 13.55
C ALA A 264 41.98 6.99 14.48
N TYR A 265 41.16 6.08 13.94
CA TYR A 265 40.49 5.07 14.77
C TYR A 265 41.48 4.03 15.31
N GLN A 266 42.46 3.63 14.52
CA GLN A 266 43.54 2.73 14.99
C GLN A 266 44.44 3.42 16.00
N THR A 267 44.74 4.71 15.80
CA THR A 267 45.47 5.52 16.79
C THR A 267 44.70 5.59 18.11
N MET A 268 43.37 5.71 18.07
CA MET A 268 42.52 5.70 19.25
C MET A 268 42.51 4.34 19.95
N LEU A 269 42.38 3.24 19.19
CA LEU A 269 42.48 1.87 19.73
C LEU A 269 43.83 1.58 20.41
N ARG A 270 44.91 2.19 19.90
CA ARG A 270 46.27 2.03 20.42
C ARG A 270 46.70 3.16 21.36
N SER A 271 45.77 4.02 21.75
CA SER A 271 46.09 5.16 22.61
C SER A 271 46.49 4.68 24.00
N ASP A 272 47.62 5.18 24.48
CA ASP A 272 48.03 5.04 25.89
C ASP A 272 47.25 5.99 26.81
N ALA A 273 46.41 6.87 26.25
CA ALA A 273 45.55 7.75 27.03
C ALA A 273 44.54 6.90 27.84
N PRO A 274 44.24 7.30 29.10
CA PRO A 274 43.24 6.65 29.93
C PRO A 274 41.95 6.39 29.15
N LEU A 275 41.55 5.12 29.05
CA LEU A 275 40.32 4.67 28.38
C LEU A 275 40.25 4.94 26.87
N GLY A 276 41.30 5.45 26.20
CA GLY A 276 41.26 5.79 24.78
C GLY A 276 40.87 4.60 23.89
N GLY A 277 41.46 3.43 24.15
CA GLY A 277 41.12 2.20 23.46
C GLY A 277 39.71 1.68 23.79
N VAL A 278 39.28 1.76 25.05
CA VAL A 278 37.93 1.36 25.49
C VAL A 278 36.87 2.26 24.84
N PHE A 279 37.13 3.57 24.76
CA PHE A 279 36.30 4.53 24.07
C PHE A 279 36.17 4.18 22.58
N ALA A 280 37.29 3.87 21.91
CA ALA A 280 37.26 3.39 20.53
C ALA A 280 36.36 2.14 20.36
N LEU A 281 36.48 1.15 21.24
CA LEU A 281 35.61 -0.03 21.22
C LEU A 281 34.13 0.31 21.44
N SER A 282 33.82 1.29 22.29
CA SER A 282 32.45 1.72 22.55
C SER A 282 31.79 2.44 21.36
N ILE A 283 32.57 3.08 20.48
CA ILE A 283 32.07 3.77 19.27
C ILE A 283 32.18 2.92 17.99
N LEU A 284 32.72 1.70 18.08
CA LEU A 284 32.82 0.75 16.97
C LEU A 284 31.49 0.56 16.21
N PRO A 285 30.30 0.51 16.87
CA PRO A 285 29.03 0.38 16.18
C PRO A 285 28.68 1.57 15.28
N SER A 286 28.92 2.82 15.72
CA SER A 286 28.74 4.00 14.86
C SER A 286 29.61 3.94 13.61
N ARG A 287 30.86 3.49 13.74
CA ARG A 287 31.77 3.33 12.59
C ARG A 287 31.28 2.27 11.60
N ARG A 288 30.63 1.21 12.08
CA ARG A 288 29.97 0.21 11.23
C ARG A 288 28.78 0.83 10.49
N GLN A 289 27.95 1.63 11.16
CA GLN A 289 26.77 2.20 10.54
C GLN A 289 27.09 3.19 9.43
N LYS A 290 28.08 4.05 9.64
CA LYS A 290 28.57 4.96 8.60
C LYS A 290 28.92 4.22 7.29
N ARG A 291 29.43 2.99 7.40
CA ARG A 291 29.72 2.13 6.24
C ARG A 291 28.48 1.50 5.60
N ILE A 292 27.44 1.17 6.37
CA ILE A 292 26.19 0.56 5.87
C ILE A 292 25.43 1.56 4.99
N PHE A 293 25.37 2.82 5.43
CA PHE A 293 24.76 3.91 4.66
C PHE A 293 25.39 4.09 3.27
N ASP A 294 26.69 3.87 3.14
CA ASP A 294 27.38 3.95 1.85
C ASP A 294 27.06 2.79 0.90
N SER A 295 26.28 1.78 1.32
CA SER A 295 26.17 0.48 0.62
C SER A 295 24.77 0.00 0.19
N PHE A 296 23.66 0.57 0.68
CA PHE A 296 22.34 -0.07 0.62
C PHE A 296 21.41 0.26 -0.58
N ASN A 297 21.95 0.65 -1.73
CA ASN A 297 21.18 0.69 -2.97
C ASN A 297 21.19 -0.69 -3.67
N GLN A 298 20.29 -1.65 -3.35
CA GLN A 298 19.70 -2.66 -4.28
C GLN A 298 19.05 -3.93 -3.62
N ALA A 299 17.73 -4.11 -3.92
CA ALA A 299 16.93 -5.34 -4.19
C ALA A 299 16.46 -6.36 -3.11
N SER A 300 15.22 -6.86 -3.27
CA SER A 300 14.60 -8.06 -2.64
C SER A 300 13.43 -8.67 -3.47
N ALA A 301 13.09 -9.96 -3.26
CA ALA A 301 11.87 -10.65 -3.73
C ALA A 301 11.44 -11.82 -2.79
N THR A 302 10.23 -12.37 -3.02
CA THR A 302 9.26 -13.05 -2.11
C THR A 302 8.94 -14.55 -2.40
N GLU A 303 8.22 -15.24 -1.49
CA GLU A 303 7.46 -16.50 -1.78
C GLU A 303 6.24 -16.76 -0.84
N GLU A 304 5.33 -17.66 -1.26
CA GLU A 304 3.89 -17.87 -0.88
C GLU A 304 3.58 -19.15 -0.07
N LEU A 305 2.39 -19.27 0.58
CA LEU A 305 1.64 -20.54 0.82
C LEU A 305 0.19 -20.37 1.41
N ILE A 306 -0.57 -21.49 1.47
CA ILE A 306 -2.04 -21.74 1.32
C ILE A 306 -2.84 -21.96 2.65
N PRO A 307 -4.19 -21.75 2.73
CA PRO A 307 -4.97 -21.86 3.98
C PRO A 307 -5.90 -23.12 4.14
N VAL A 308 -6.37 -23.36 5.38
CA VAL A 308 -7.29 -24.44 5.86
C VAL A 308 -8.52 -23.86 6.58
N ASP A 309 -9.67 -24.56 6.54
CA ASP A 309 -11.02 -24.11 6.98
C ASP A 309 -11.60 -24.96 8.14
N ILE A 310 -12.41 -24.36 9.04
CA ILE A 310 -12.98 -24.98 10.26
C ILE A 310 -14.45 -24.52 10.47
N MET A 311 -15.38 -25.50 10.54
CA MET A 311 -16.66 -25.67 11.30
C MET A 311 -17.60 -24.44 11.50
N GLY A 312 -18.94 -24.53 11.56
CA GLY A 312 -19.86 -25.60 11.96
C GLY A 312 -20.75 -25.12 13.13
N GLU A 313 -21.70 -24.19 12.91
CA GLU A 313 -22.85 -23.90 13.80
C GLU A 313 -23.91 -23.00 13.10
N ALA A 314 -25.12 -22.91 13.68
CA ALA A 314 -26.38 -22.52 13.05
C ALA A 314 -26.38 -21.17 12.29
N GLY A 315 -26.66 -21.22 10.98
CA GLY A 315 -26.59 -20.06 10.09
C GLY A 315 -27.78 -19.11 10.20
N PHE A 316 -27.50 -17.81 10.15
CA PHE A 316 -28.49 -16.77 9.91
C PHE A 316 -28.59 -16.49 8.40
N ARG A 317 -29.80 -16.26 7.88
CA ARG A 317 -30.03 -15.96 6.45
C ARG A 317 -30.03 -14.45 6.22
N VAL A 318 -29.07 -13.97 5.42
CA VAL A 318 -29.10 -12.60 4.89
C VAL A 318 -29.91 -12.61 3.60
N VAL A 319 -31.06 -11.93 3.60
CA VAL A 319 -31.96 -11.85 2.43
C VAL A 319 -31.34 -10.95 1.35
N ASP A 320 -31.56 -11.25 0.08
CA ASP A 320 -31.11 -10.48 -1.08
C ASP A 320 -29.59 -10.23 -1.14
N MET A 321 -28.81 -11.27 -0.82
CA MET A 321 -27.35 -11.25 -0.90
C MET A 321 -26.81 -12.56 -1.49
N ARG A 322 -25.96 -12.45 -2.51
CA ARG A 322 -25.22 -13.62 -3.01
C ARG A 322 -24.15 -14.01 -1.99
N ALA A 323 -23.98 -15.32 -1.79
CA ALA A 323 -22.97 -15.85 -0.86
C ALA A 323 -21.55 -15.36 -1.20
N GLU A 324 -21.22 -15.23 -2.49
CA GLU A 324 -19.93 -14.70 -2.95
C GLU A 324 -19.66 -13.27 -2.43
N HIS A 325 -20.64 -12.36 -2.52
CA HIS A 325 -20.46 -10.99 -2.05
C HIS A 325 -20.27 -10.95 -0.54
N PHE A 326 -21.04 -11.76 0.19
CA PHE A 326 -20.91 -11.86 1.64
C PHE A 326 -19.54 -12.43 2.04
N ARG A 327 -19.01 -13.41 1.28
CA ARG A 327 -17.65 -13.90 1.45
C ARG A 327 -16.62 -12.81 1.23
N HIS A 328 -16.73 -11.97 0.19
CA HIS A 328 -15.82 -10.83 0.00
C HIS A 328 -15.90 -9.82 1.16
N PHE A 329 -17.10 -9.54 1.66
CA PHE A 329 -17.29 -8.71 2.84
C PHE A 329 -16.64 -9.32 4.09
N LEU A 330 -16.94 -10.58 4.42
CA LEU A 330 -16.34 -11.28 5.55
C LEU A 330 -14.82 -11.39 5.41
N PHE A 331 -14.34 -11.64 4.20
CA PHE A 331 -12.92 -11.66 3.87
C PHE A 331 -12.26 -10.32 4.16
N MET A 332 -12.88 -9.18 3.84
CA MET A 332 -12.30 -7.89 4.20
C MET A 332 -12.52 -7.50 5.67
N PHE A 333 -13.55 -8.06 6.31
CA PHE A 333 -13.92 -7.75 7.68
C PHE A 333 -13.12 -8.55 8.72
N TYR A 334 -12.83 -9.82 8.40
CA TYR A 334 -12.11 -10.79 9.25
C TYR A 334 -10.81 -11.28 8.63
N GLY A 335 -10.47 -10.83 7.42
CA GLY A 335 -9.24 -11.23 6.77
C GLY A 335 -8.03 -10.84 7.59
N LEU A 336 -7.16 -11.81 7.77
CA LEU A 336 -5.95 -11.64 8.56
C LEU A 336 -4.82 -11.08 7.70
N PRO A 337 -3.94 -10.26 8.27
CA PRO A 337 -2.73 -9.78 7.60
C PRO A 337 -1.85 -10.88 7.00
N SER A 338 -1.92 -12.10 7.54
CA SER A 338 -1.18 -13.28 7.08
C SER A 338 -1.68 -13.84 5.76
N ASN A 339 -2.95 -13.63 5.41
CA ASN A 339 -3.54 -14.18 4.19
C ASN A 339 -2.98 -13.42 2.97
N GLN A 340 -2.36 -14.15 2.03
CA GLN A 340 -1.81 -13.57 0.80
C GLN A 340 -2.86 -12.77 0.03
N SER A 341 -4.01 -13.37 -0.28
CA SER A 341 -5.07 -12.70 -1.02
C SER A 341 -5.51 -11.42 -0.31
N TYR A 342 -5.53 -11.42 1.03
CA TYR A 342 -5.91 -10.24 1.80
C TYR A 342 -4.86 -9.14 1.67
N ARG A 343 -3.58 -9.51 1.74
CA ARG A 343 -2.47 -8.60 1.44
C ARG A 343 -2.56 -8.08 0.02
N CYS A 344 -2.75 -8.91 -1.00
CA CYS A 344 -2.89 -8.46 -2.39
C CYS A 344 -4.02 -7.44 -2.59
N VAL A 345 -5.09 -7.53 -1.79
CA VAL A 345 -6.14 -6.50 -1.76
C VAL A 345 -5.69 -5.26 -0.98
N MET A 346 -4.99 -5.41 0.15
CA MET A 346 -4.61 -4.30 1.05
C MET A 346 -3.37 -3.51 0.62
N SER A 347 -2.33 -4.20 0.16
CA SER A 347 -1.11 -3.63 -0.38
C SER A 347 -1.31 -3.47 -1.88
N HIS A 348 -1.62 -2.23 -2.31
CA HIS A 348 -1.50 -1.80 -3.70
C HIS A 348 -0.03 -1.75 -4.09
N ASP A 349 0.66 -2.87 -3.95
CA ASP A 349 2.07 -2.97 -4.23
C ASP A 349 2.20 -2.90 -5.76
N ASN A 350 2.33 -1.67 -6.26
CA ASN A 350 2.43 -1.34 -7.68
C ASN A 350 3.67 -1.99 -8.34
N SER A 351 4.50 -2.66 -7.55
CA SER A 351 5.71 -3.35 -7.98
C SER A 351 5.44 -4.61 -8.80
N VAL A 352 4.25 -5.22 -8.69
CA VAL A 352 3.88 -6.37 -9.51
C VAL A 352 2.75 -5.99 -10.48
N PRO A 353 3.03 -5.80 -11.78
CA PRO A 353 1.98 -5.62 -12.78
C PRO A 353 1.18 -6.92 -12.92
N GLN A 354 0.13 -7.05 -12.11
CA GLN A 354 -0.88 -8.09 -12.29
C GLN A 354 -2.03 -7.47 -13.07
N ASP A 355 -2.00 -7.61 -14.40
CA ASP A 355 -3.03 -7.07 -15.30
C ASP A 355 -4.46 -7.49 -14.88
N HIS A 356 -4.63 -8.63 -14.18
CA HIS A 356 -5.95 -9.14 -13.78
C HIS A 356 -6.32 -8.80 -12.32
N GLY A 357 -5.34 -8.44 -11.49
CA GLY A 357 -5.54 -8.23 -10.05
C GLY A 357 -6.47 -7.05 -9.76
N GLN A 358 -6.38 -5.98 -10.56
CA GLN A 358 -7.17 -4.76 -10.35
C GLN A 358 -8.67 -4.99 -10.58
N VAL A 359 -9.05 -5.84 -11.54
CA VAL A 359 -10.46 -6.15 -11.83
C VAL A 359 -11.07 -7.02 -10.74
N ILE A 360 -10.32 -8.01 -10.23
CA ILE A 360 -10.75 -8.83 -9.09
C ILE A 360 -10.94 -7.93 -7.87
N ASN A 361 -9.96 -7.06 -7.59
CA ASN A 361 -10.03 -6.12 -6.48
C ASN A 361 -11.23 -5.16 -6.62
N PHE A 362 -11.55 -4.71 -7.84
CA PHE A 362 -12.72 -3.87 -8.10
C PHE A 362 -14.03 -4.57 -7.68
N HIS A 363 -14.20 -5.85 -8.01
CA HIS A 363 -15.37 -6.62 -7.58
C HIS A 363 -15.45 -6.75 -6.05
N ILE A 364 -14.33 -7.06 -5.40
CA ILE A 364 -14.25 -7.18 -3.94
C ILE A 364 -14.63 -5.84 -3.29
N TYR A 365 -14.06 -4.73 -3.74
CA TYR A 365 -14.38 -3.43 -3.17
C TYR A 365 -15.84 -3.01 -3.39
N LEU A 366 -16.44 -3.35 -4.54
CA LEU A 366 -17.85 -3.09 -4.80
C LEU A 366 -18.74 -3.86 -3.82
N ASP A 367 -18.44 -5.15 -3.63
CA ASP A 367 -19.16 -6.00 -2.67
C ASP A 367 -19.06 -5.47 -1.26
N VAL A 368 -17.84 -5.12 -0.83
CA VAL A 368 -17.57 -4.61 0.49
C VAL A 368 -18.24 -3.26 0.71
N ALA A 369 -18.18 -2.34 -0.25
CA ALA A 369 -18.78 -1.02 -0.12
C ALA A 369 -20.31 -1.08 0.01
N GLU A 370 -20.96 -1.93 -0.78
CA GLU A 370 -22.41 -2.14 -0.69
C GLU A 370 -22.83 -2.81 0.61
N ILE A 371 -22.14 -3.88 1.00
CA ILE A 371 -22.51 -4.66 2.17
C ILE A 371 -22.18 -3.90 3.44
N ALA A 372 -21.04 -3.21 3.52
CA ALA A 372 -20.68 -2.36 4.66
C ALA A 372 -21.73 -1.26 4.90
N SER A 373 -22.40 -0.77 3.85
CA SER A 373 -23.52 0.16 4.01
C SER A 373 -24.75 -0.47 4.67
N ARG A 374 -24.98 -1.78 4.48
CA ARG A 374 -26.11 -2.51 5.11
C ARG A 374 -25.81 -2.87 6.58
N PHE A 375 -24.55 -3.18 6.89
CA PHE A 375 -24.12 -3.55 8.25
C PHE A 375 -23.64 -2.37 9.11
N SER A 376 -23.93 -1.13 8.71
CA SER A 376 -23.52 0.08 9.44
C SER A 376 -22.02 0.12 9.76
N ALA A 377 -21.18 -0.25 8.78
CA ALA A 377 -19.71 -0.23 8.89
C ALA A 377 -19.13 0.94 8.07
N PRO A 378 -19.31 2.21 8.50
CA PRO A 378 -19.02 3.39 7.68
C PRO A 378 -17.53 3.51 7.29
N ASN A 379 -16.62 3.12 8.19
CA ASN A 379 -15.18 3.18 7.92
C ASN A 379 -14.79 2.20 6.79
N LEU A 380 -15.34 0.99 6.82
CA LEU A 380 -15.08 -0.02 5.80
C LEU A 380 -15.71 0.37 4.46
N LYS A 381 -16.94 0.92 4.50
CA LYS A 381 -17.61 1.49 3.32
C LYS A 381 -16.78 2.60 2.69
N SER A 382 -16.34 3.58 3.49
CA SER A 382 -15.56 4.73 3.01
C SER A 382 -14.22 4.31 2.42
N TRP A 383 -13.56 3.34 3.04
CA TRP A 383 -12.32 2.76 2.50
C TRP A 383 -12.58 2.07 1.16
N ALA A 384 -13.51 1.12 1.10
CA ALA A 384 -13.79 0.36 -0.13
C ALA A 384 -14.25 1.30 -1.27
N HIS A 385 -15.05 2.32 -0.95
CA HIS A 385 -15.42 3.35 -1.91
C HIS A 385 -14.22 4.14 -2.44
N THR A 386 -13.29 4.53 -1.57
CA THR A 386 -12.06 5.23 -1.98
C THR A 386 -11.22 4.37 -2.91
N GLU A 387 -11.10 3.07 -2.61
CA GLU A 387 -10.35 2.13 -3.45
C GLU A 387 -11.04 1.88 -4.80
N LEU A 388 -12.39 1.81 -4.83
CA LEU A 388 -13.15 1.78 -6.09
C LEU A 388 -12.86 3.01 -6.95
N CYS A 389 -12.87 4.21 -6.38
CA CYS A 389 -12.60 5.45 -7.11
C CYS A 389 -11.17 5.50 -7.63
N LYS A 390 -10.19 4.96 -6.89
CA LYS A 390 -8.81 4.84 -7.37
C LYS A 390 -8.72 3.90 -8.57
N ILE A 391 -9.23 2.67 -8.46
CA ILE A 391 -9.18 1.68 -9.56
C ILE A 391 -9.97 2.19 -10.77
N ALA A 392 -11.17 2.74 -10.59
CA ALA A 392 -11.94 3.30 -11.70
C ALA A 392 -11.21 4.45 -12.41
N ASN A 393 -10.35 5.20 -11.70
CA ASN A 393 -9.57 6.29 -12.27
C ASN A 393 -8.27 5.81 -12.96
N SER A 394 -7.53 4.89 -12.35
CA SER A 394 -6.24 4.42 -12.84
C SER A 394 -6.34 3.26 -13.83
N ALA A 395 -7.32 2.38 -13.65
CA ALA A 395 -7.43 1.07 -14.30
C ALA A 395 -8.58 0.98 -15.30
N TYR A 396 -9.21 2.08 -15.68
CA TYR A 396 -10.42 2.01 -16.52
C TYR A 396 -10.22 1.24 -17.84
N GLU A 397 -9.00 1.28 -18.43
CA GLU A 397 -8.68 0.48 -19.62
C GLU A 397 -8.67 -1.00 -19.31
N GLU A 398 -8.01 -1.40 -18.23
CA GLU A 398 -8.00 -2.78 -17.75
C GLU A 398 -9.42 -3.25 -17.44
N LEU A 399 -10.20 -2.46 -16.69
CA LEU A 399 -11.61 -2.75 -16.40
C LEU A 399 -12.44 -2.96 -17.68
N SER A 400 -12.12 -2.25 -18.75
CA SER A 400 -12.78 -2.42 -20.05
C SER A 400 -12.23 -3.58 -20.90
N ARG A 401 -10.94 -3.96 -20.74
CA ARG A 401 -10.33 -5.07 -21.50
C ARG A 401 -10.74 -6.40 -20.91
N PHE A 402 -10.76 -6.49 -19.58
CA PHE A 402 -11.18 -7.70 -18.90
C PHE A 402 -12.70 -7.80 -18.94
N SER A 403 -13.18 -9.00 -19.23
CA SER A 403 -14.61 -9.31 -19.30
C SER A 403 -15.23 -9.29 -17.91
N MET A 404 -15.38 -8.09 -17.32
CA MET A 404 -16.26 -7.90 -16.18
C MET A 404 -17.64 -8.42 -16.56
N ARG A 405 -18.23 -9.20 -15.67
CA ARG A 405 -19.59 -9.67 -15.89
C ARG A 405 -20.52 -8.44 -15.92
N THR A 406 -21.42 -8.37 -16.89
CA THR A 406 -22.31 -7.22 -17.10
C THR A 406 -23.13 -6.85 -15.86
N ASP A 407 -23.43 -7.83 -14.99
CA ASP A 407 -24.09 -7.58 -13.70
C ASP A 407 -23.23 -6.73 -12.75
N TYR A 408 -21.92 -6.99 -12.66
CA TYR A 408 -21.00 -6.19 -11.84
C TYR A 408 -20.82 -4.78 -12.39
N GLN A 409 -20.73 -4.64 -13.71
CA GLN A 409 -20.66 -3.34 -14.40
C GLN A 409 -21.86 -2.45 -14.05
N LEU A 410 -23.07 -2.96 -14.26
CA LEU A 410 -24.29 -2.21 -13.96
C LEU A 410 -24.43 -1.95 -12.46
N ARG A 411 -24.09 -2.92 -11.62
CA ARG A 411 -24.13 -2.76 -10.16
C ARG A 411 -23.15 -1.70 -9.67
N ALA A 412 -21.96 -1.59 -10.25
CA ALA A 412 -21.00 -0.53 -9.94
C ALA A 412 -21.56 0.86 -10.28
N LEU A 413 -22.22 0.99 -11.44
CA LEU A 413 -22.87 2.23 -11.85
C LEU A 413 -24.03 2.60 -10.91
N LEU A 414 -24.90 1.63 -10.59
CA LEU A 414 -26.01 1.82 -9.66
C LEU A 414 -25.52 2.20 -8.26
N TYR A 415 -24.43 1.56 -7.80
CA TYR A 415 -23.78 1.91 -6.54
C TYR A 415 -23.30 3.36 -6.55
N ALA A 416 -22.55 3.77 -7.59
CA ALA A 416 -22.04 5.14 -7.74
C ALA A 416 -23.17 6.18 -7.73
N LYS A 417 -24.25 5.93 -8.47
CA LYS A 417 -25.46 6.77 -8.48
C LYS A 417 -26.15 6.83 -7.12
N ARG A 418 -26.27 5.69 -6.41
CA ARG A 418 -26.87 5.63 -5.07
C ARG A 418 -26.08 6.45 -4.05
N VAL A 419 -24.75 6.44 -4.12
CA VAL A 419 -23.88 7.25 -3.25
C VAL A 419 -23.67 8.68 -3.76
N ARG A 420 -24.27 9.04 -4.90
CA ARG A 420 -24.17 10.34 -5.56
C ARG A 420 -22.73 10.74 -5.93
N ASP A 421 -21.90 9.75 -6.25
CA ASP A 421 -20.56 9.98 -6.79
C ASP A 421 -20.61 9.99 -8.32
N GLU A 422 -20.84 11.18 -8.89
CA GLU A 422 -20.92 11.37 -10.35
C GLU A 422 -19.58 11.11 -11.05
N ARG A 423 -18.45 11.27 -10.35
CA ARG A 423 -17.13 10.99 -10.91
C ARG A 423 -16.94 9.49 -11.07
N LEU A 424 -17.21 8.71 -10.03
CA LEU A 424 -17.18 7.25 -10.12
C LEU A 424 -18.19 6.74 -11.15
N ALA A 425 -19.40 7.31 -11.20
CA ALA A 425 -20.41 6.94 -12.19
C ALA A 425 -19.91 7.18 -13.62
N ALA A 426 -19.27 8.32 -13.88
CA ALA A 426 -18.68 8.62 -15.19
C ALA A 426 -17.54 7.66 -15.56
N GLN A 427 -16.65 7.33 -14.62
CA GLN A 427 -15.54 6.41 -14.86
C GLN A 427 -16.03 4.99 -15.15
N VAL A 428 -16.97 4.48 -14.36
CA VAL A 428 -17.60 3.18 -14.57
C VAL A 428 -18.34 3.16 -15.90
N ARG A 429 -19.13 4.20 -16.22
CA ARG A 429 -19.82 4.32 -17.51
C ARG A 429 -18.84 4.26 -18.68
N ASN A 430 -17.76 5.04 -18.62
CA ASN A 430 -16.74 5.05 -19.67
C ASN A 430 -16.08 3.66 -19.85
N ALA A 431 -15.80 2.95 -18.75
CA ALA A 431 -15.26 1.59 -18.81
C ALA A 431 -16.25 0.60 -19.46
N ILE A 432 -17.55 0.70 -19.14
CA ILE A 432 -18.60 -0.12 -19.77
C ILE A 432 -18.69 0.18 -21.27
N GLN A 433 -18.75 1.46 -21.63
CA GLN A 433 -18.83 1.90 -23.04
C GLN A 433 -17.63 1.40 -23.84
N LEU A 434 -16.41 1.54 -23.30
CA LEU A 434 -15.19 1.07 -23.92
C LEU A 434 -15.15 -0.46 -24.08
N HIS A 435 -15.61 -1.21 -23.07
CA HIS A 435 -15.70 -2.68 -23.13
C HIS A 435 -16.54 -3.15 -24.33
N PHE A 436 -17.72 -2.58 -24.51
CA PHE A 436 -18.62 -2.94 -25.60
C PHE A 436 -18.16 -2.41 -26.96
N ALA A 437 -17.57 -1.21 -26.99
CA ALA A 437 -17.03 -0.64 -28.22
C ALA A 437 -15.89 -1.51 -28.78
N TRP A 438 -15.02 -2.05 -27.92
CA TRP A 438 -13.98 -2.99 -28.35
C TRP A 438 -14.53 -4.29 -28.94
N GLY A 439 -15.56 -4.86 -28.33
CA GLY A 439 -16.19 -6.07 -28.84
C GLY A 439 -16.95 -5.87 -30.17
N SER A 440 -17.32 -4.63 -30.48
CA SER A 440 -18.09 -4.27 -31.69
C SER A 440 -17.19 -3.98 -32.89
N ILE A 441 -15.96 -3.53 -32.65
CA ILE A 441 -14.96 -3.36 -33.71
C ILE A 441 -14.43 -4.76 -34.04
N SER A 442 -14.40 -5.12 -35.31
CA SER A 442 -13.56 -6.18 -35.86
C SER A 442 -12.09 -5.81 -35.64
N SER A 443 -11.64 -5.79 -34.39
CA SER A 443 -10.37 -5.23 -33.98
C SER A 443 -9.25 -5.95 -34.74
N PRO A 444 -8.40 -5.24 -35.50
CA PRO A 444 -7.21 -5.84 -36.13
C PRO A 444 -6.19 -6.31 -35.08
N VAL A 445 -6.31 -5.84 -33.84
CA VAL A 445 -5.62 -6.44 -32.69
C VAL A 445 -6.34 -7.74 -32.36
N LYS A 446 -5.70 -8.87 -32.70
CA LYS A 446 -6.04 -10.25 -32.30
C LYS A 446 -6.04 -10.39 -30.77
N LEU A 447 -6.94 -9.70 -30.08
CA LEU A 447 -7.20 -9.95 -28.67
C LEU A 447 -7.90 -11.31 -28.61
N VAL A 448 -7.11 -12.26 -28.12
CA VAL A 448 -7.44 -13.64 -27.75
C VAL A 448 -8.94 -13.88 -27.74
N THR A 449 -9.36 -14.73 -28.67
CA THR A 449 -10.67 -15.38 -28.77
C THR A 449 -11.22 -15.76 -27.39
N THR A 450 -11.92 -14.83 -26.73
CA THR A 450 -12.81 -15.21 -25.64
C THR A 450 -13.89 -16.07 -26.28
N ALA A 451 -14.12 -17.25 -25.71
CA ALA A 451 -14.89 -18.37 -26.28
C ALA A 451 -16.38 -18.12 -26.61
N GLY A 452 -16.83 -16.86 -26.72
CA GLY A 452 -18.23 -16.48 -26.98
C GLY A 452 -18.48 -15.64 -28.24
N GLY A 453 -17.45 -15.19 -28.97
CA GLY A 453 -17.61 -14.45 -30.23
C GLY A 453 -18.42 -13.16 -30.15
N LEU A 454 -18.82 -12.63 -31.32
CA LEU A 454 -19.66 -11.43 -31.48
C LEU A 454 -21.05 -11.60 -30.82
N ASP A 455 -21.59 -12.83 -30.82
CA ASP A 455 -22.88 -13.13 -30.23
C ASP A 455 -22.92 -12.87 -28.71
N ALA A 456 -21.86 -13.23 -27.97
CA ALA A 456 -21.79 -12.97 -26.54
C ALA A 456 -21.66 -11.48 -26.20
N VAL A 457 -21.03 -10.68 -27.07
CA VAL A 457 -20.98 -9.21 -26.92
C VAL A 457 -22.36 -8.63 -27.20
N ARG A 458 -23.03 -9.06 -28.28
CA ARG A 458 -24.40 -8.65 -28.61
C ARG A 458 -25.36 -8.94 -27.47
N GLU A 459 -25.39 -10.18 -26.97
CA GLU A 459 -26.29 -10.60 -25.91
C GLU A 459 -26.10 -9.75 -24.64
N ARG A 460 -24.84 -9.46 -24.27
CA ARG A 460 -24.51 -8.59 -23.13
C ARG A 460 -24.92 -7.14 -23.35
N LEU A 461 -24.76 -6.61 -24.57
CA LEU A 461 -25.17 -5.25 -24.92
C LEU A 461 -26.70 -5.11 -24.85
N VAL A 462 -27.43 -6.11 -25.36
CA VAL A 462 -28.89 -6.16 -25.25
C VAL A 462 -29.33 -6.22 -23.79
N ARG A 463 -28.64 -6.99 -22.93
CA ARG A 463 -28.92 -6.99 -21.48
C ARG A 463 -28.72 -5.62 -20.82
N VAL A 464 -27.69 -4.86 -21.22
CA VAL A 464 -27.50 -3.47 -20.76
C VAL A 464 -28.67 -2.60 -21.22
N PHE A 465 -29.00 -2.63 -22.50
CA PHE A 465 -30.12 -1.87 -23.08
C PHE A 465 -31.46 -2.18 -22.37
N LYS A 466 -31.70 -3.46 -22.06
CA LYS A 466 -32.92 -3.93 -21.39
C LYS A 466 -32.92 -3.74 -19.87
N HIS A 467 -31.86 -3.20 -19.27
CA HIS A 467 -31.82 -3.03 -17.83
C HIS A 467 -32.93 -2.08 -17.36
N PRO A 468 -33.77 -2.47 -16.39
CA PRO A 468 -34.89 -1.65 -15.94
C PRO A 468 -34.43 -0.26 -15.48
N LYS A 469 -35.13 0.78 -15.92
CA LYS A 469 -34.86 2.18 -15.56
C LYS A 469 -33.47 2.69 -15.94
N LEU A 470 -32.72 1.98 -16.80
CA LEU A 470 -31.39 2.47 -17.21
C LEU A 470 -31.49 3.83 -17.89
N GLN A 471 -32.53 4.05 -18.70
CA GLN A 471 -32.79 5.35 -19.33
C GLN A 471 -32.95 6.49 -18.30
N ASP A 472 -33.57 6.22 -17.16
CA ASP A 472 -33.78 7.22 -16.10
C ASP A 472 -32.52 7.42 -15.24
N ILE A 473 -31.79 6.32 -14.97
CA ILE A 473 -30.62 6.31 -14.09
C ILE A 473 -29.39 6.86 -14.79
N ASP A 474 -29.19 6.46 -16.04
CA ASP A 474 -28.03 6.79 -16.86
C ASP A 474 -28.41 6.86 -18.35
N PRO A 475 -29.04 7.96 -18.80
CA PRO A 475 -29.46 8.13 -20.19
C PRO A 475 -28.30 8.05 -21.18
N ALA A 476 -27.08 8.41 -20.76
CA ALA A 476 -25.90 8.33 -21.60
C ALA A 476 -25.50 6.86 -21.87
N LEU A 477 -25.49 6.00 -20.86
CA LEU A 477 -25.24 4.58 -21.08
C LEU A 477 -26.33 3.91 -21.91
N PHE A 478 -27.60 4.28 -21.68
CA PHE A 478 -28.73 3.80 -22.48
C PHE A 478 -28.59 4.21 -23.95
N GLY A 479 -28.30 5.49 -24.23
CA GLY A 479 -28.10 5.99 -25.59
C GLY A 479 -26.91 5.36 -26.30
N PHE A 480 -25.82 5.07 -25.57
CA PHE A 480 -24.71 4.28 -26.08
C PHE A 480 -25.15 2.86 -26.45
N ALA A 481 -25.85 2.16 -25.56
CA ALA A 481 -26.28 0.78 -25.81
C ALA A 481 -27.24 0.70 -27.01
N PHE A 482 -28.16 1.65 -27.12
CA PHE A 482 -29.03 1.82 -28.29
C PHE A 482 -28.23 2.00 -29.58
N CYS A 483 -27.27 2.93 -29.58
CA CYS A 483 -26.40 3.18 -30.73
C CYS A 483 -25.58 1.93 -31.12
N GLY A 484 -25.05 1.21 -30.13
CA GLY A 484 -24.29 -0.02 -30.36
C GLY A 484 -25.14 -1.13 -30.97
N ILE A 485 -26.39 -1.31 -30.51
CA ILE A 485 -27.31 -2.29 -31.11
C ILE A 485 -27.64 -1.92 -32.55
N LEU A 486 -27.91 -0.64 -32.83
CA LEU A 486 -28.15 -0.17 -34.21
C LEU A 486 -26.96 -0.44 -35.13
N ALA A 487 -25.73 -0.22 -34.63
CA ALA A 487 -24.50 -0.46 -35.38
C ALA A 487 -24.28 -1.93 -35.77
N LEU A 488 -24.91 -2.88 -35.07
CA LEU A 488 -24.88 -4.30 -35.46
C LEU A 488 -25.66 -4.58 -36.76
N GLY A 489 -26.56 -3.67 -37.15
CA GLY A 489 -27.36 -3.77 -38.35
C GLY A 489 -28.67 -4.54 -38.17
N HIS A 490 -29.67 -4.12 -38.94
CA HIS A 490 -31.05 -4.63 -38.92
C HIS A 490 -31.13 -6.16 -38.91
N GLU A 491 -30.38 -6.82 -39.81
CA GLU A 491 -30.40 -8.27 -39.95
C GLU A 491 -29.98 -9.03 -38.70
N VAL A 492 -29.16 -8.40 -37.85
CA VAL A 492 -28.63 -9.01 -36.63
C VAL A 492 -29.61 -8.85 -35.48
N TRP A 493 -30.01 -7.62 -35.14
CA TRP A 493 -30.86 -7.40 -33.98
C TRP A 493 -32.33 -7.78 -34.21
N MET A 494 -32.82 -7.85 -35.45
CA MET A 494 -34.17 -8.38 -35.72
C MET A 494 -34.33 -9.84 -35.30
N LYS A 495 -33.26 -10.64 -35.43
CA LYS A 495 -33.23 -12.06 -35.09
C LYS A 495 -32.95 -12.32 -33.61
N ASP A 496 -32.58 -11.30 -32.83
CA ASP A 496 -32.27 -11.47 -31.42
C ASP A 496 -33.55 -11.69 -30.60
N LEU A 497 -33.63 -12.82 -29.91
CA LEU A 497 -34.80 -13.22 -29.13
C LEU A 497 -34.97 -12.41 -27.83
N LEU A 498 -33.93 -11.71 -27.36
CA LEU A 498 -33.99 -10.89 -26.14
C LEU A 498 -34.66 -9.54 -26.36
N LEU A 499 -34.80 -9.12 -27.62
CA LEU A 499 -35.52 -7.90 -27.97
C LEU A 499 -37.02 -8.20 -28.12
N SER A 500 -37.85 -7.36 -27.52
CA SER A 500 -39.31 -7.39 -27.67
C SER A 500 -39.75 -6.79 -29.01
N ARG A 501 -41.05 -6.83 -29.29
CA ARG A 501 -41.59 -6.15 -30.47
C ARG A 501 -41.42 -4.63 -30.35
N GLU A 502 -41.68 -4.06 -29.18
CA GLU A 502 -41.53 -2.62 -28.93
C GLU A 502 -40.07 -2.17 -29.12
N ASP A 503 -39.09 -2.94 -28.62
CA ASP A 503 -37.67 -2.62 -28.80
C ASP A 503 -37.28 -2.58 -30.28
N ARG A 504 -37.76 -3.53 -31.08
CA ARG A 504 -37.48 -3.58 -32.53
C ARG A 504 -38.10 -2.38 -33.26
N VAL A 505 -39.33 -1.98 -32.90
CA VAL A 505 -39.97 -0.78 -33.47
C VAL A 505 -39.16 0.47 -33.11
N MET A 506 -38.67 0.57 -31.87
CA MET A 506 -37.81 1.66 -31.44
C MET A 506 -36.49 1.71 -32.23
N LEU A 507 -35.83 0.57 -32.43
CA LEU A 507 -34.60 0.47 -33.21
C LEU A 507 -34.83 0.81 -34.68
N LEU A 508 -35.90 0.31 -35.30
CA LEU A 508 -36.29 0.68 -36.67
C LEU A 508 -36.51 2.20 -36.80
N SER A 509 -37.28 2.79 -35.86
CA SER A 509 -37.51 4.22 -35.85
C SER A 509 -36.23 5.02 -35.66
N GLY A 510 -35.32 4.54 -34.79
CA GLY A 510 -34.01 5.13 -34.59
C GLY A 510 -33.17 5.12 -35.85
N GLN A 511 -33.07 3.96 -36.49
CA GLN A 511 -32.30 3.78 -37.73
C GLN A 511 -32.76 4.74 -38.84
N VAL A 512 -34.08 4.85 -39.06
CA VAL A 512 -34.65 5.75 -40.08
C VAL A 512 -34.33 7.22 -39.76
N ARG A 513 -34.42 7.62 -38.49
CA ARG A 513 -34.21 9.02 -38.09
C ARG A 513 -32.73 9.41 -37.96
N LEU A 514 -31.83 8.44 -37.85
CA LEU A 514 -30.37 8.64 -37.78
C LEU A 514 -29.68 8.50 -39.15
N MET A 515 -30.43 8.29 -40.24
CA MET A 515 -29.89 8.15 -41.59
C MET A 515 -30.51 9.18 -42.56
N PRO A 516 -29.77 10.22 -43.01
CA PRO A 516 -28.38 10.56 -42.64
C PRO A 516 -28.26 11.06 -41.20
N LEU A 517 -27.04 11.04 -40.65
CA LEU A 517 -26.80 11.37 -39.24
C LEU A 517 -27.11 12.85 -38.95
N PRO A 518 -28.05 13.18 -38.03
CA PRO A 518 -28.44 14.55 -37.77
C PRO A 518 -27.44 15.26 -36.83
N VAL A 519 -26.30 15.70 -37.39
CA VAL A 519 -25.14 16.28 -36.67
C VAL A 519 -25.55 17.35 -35.65
N SER A 520 -26.43 18.28 -36.03
CA SER A 520 -26.89 19.36 -35.15
C SER A 520 -27.75 18.87 -33.98
N THR A 521 -28.63 17.89 -34.23
CA THR A 521 -29.53 17.32 -33.22
C THR A 521 -28.74 16.52 -32.17
N LEU A 522 -27.70 15.81 -32.61
CA LEU A 522 -26.80 15.05 -31.75
C LEU A 522 -25.76 15.91 -31.04
N GLY A 523 -25.71 17.22 -31.33
CA GLY A 523 -24.78 18.15 -30.70
C GLY A 523 -23.33 17.95 -31.12
N LEU A 524 -23.05 17.26 -32.23
CA LEU A 524 -21.71 16.86 -32.66
C LEU A 524 -20.80 18.02 -33.12
N GLY A 525 -21.30 19.26 -33.16
CA GLY A 525 -20.52 20.46 -33.50
C GLY A 525 -19.36 20.75 -32.53
N TRP A 526 -19.29 20.07 -31.37
CA TRP A 526 -18.12 20.13 -30.50
C TRP A 526 -16.85 19.58 -31.18
N MET A 527 -16.99 18.71 -32.19
CA MET A 527 -15.85 18.19 -32.94
C MET A 527 -15.11 19.28 -33.73
N ASP A 528 -15.81 20.35 -34.10
CA ASP A 528 -15.21 21.50 -34.82
C ASP A 528 -14.59 22.53 -33.86
N THR A 529 -14.88 22.42 -32.56
CA THR A 529 -14.45 23.41 -31.55
C THR A 529 -12.95 23.35 -31.29
N LEU A 530 -12.31 22.19 -31.47
CA LEU A 530 -10.90 21.95 -31.14
C LEU A 530 -10.05 21.75 -32.42
N ASN A 531 -10.18 22.64 -33.40
CA ASN A 531 -9.41 22.51 -34.65
C ASN A 531 -7.93 22.92 -34.49
N CYS A 532 -7.06 22.38 -35.35
CA CYS A 532 -5.62 22.70 -35.34
C CYS A 532 -5.30 24.17 -35.68
N GLN A 533 -6.26 24.89 -36.26
CA GLN A 533 -6.14 26.34 -36.53
C GLN A 533 -6.22 27.16 -35.23
N ASN A 534 -6.82 26.61 -34.17
CA ASN A 534 -6.87 27.20 -32.84
C ASN A 534 -5.85 26.57 -31.88
N ARG A 535 -4.56 26.65 -32.21
CA ARG A 535 -3.46 26.03 -31.44
C ARG A 535 -3.41 26.39 -29.95
N LYS A 536 -4.00 27.52 -29.56
CA LYS A 536 -4.05 27.99 -28.16
C LYS A 536 -5.39 27.72 -27.47
N GLY A 537 -6.38 27.18 -28.19
CA GLY A 537 -7.75 27.04 -27.69
C GLY A 537 -8.42 28.38 -27.37
N THR A 538 -7.96 29.48 -27.98
CA THR A 538 -8.47 30.84 -27.72
C THR A 538 -9.95 30.89 -28.07
N GLY A 539 -10.82 31.20 -27.11
CA GLY A 539 -12.27 31.19 -27.31
C GLY A 539 -12.93 29.80 -27.29
N THR A 540 -12.18 28.75 -26.93
CA THR A 540 -12.76 27.43 -26.61
C THR A 540 -12.90 27.27 -25.09
N PRO A 541 -13.71 26.32 -24.62
CA PRO A 541 -13.80 26.00 -23.19
C PRO A 541 -12.49 25.49 -22.56
N ILE A 542 -11.44 25.25 -23.36
CA ILE A 542 -10.19 24.63 -22.93
C ILE A 542 -9.01 25.52 -23.35
N GLU A 543 -8.57 26.35 -22.43
CA GLU A 543 -7.28 27.03 -22.57
C GLU A 543 -6.16 26.05 -22.17
N CYS A 544 -5.40 25.60 -23.16
CA CYS A 544 -4.19 24.80 -22.96
C CYS A 544 -2.93 25.68 -22.98
N CYS A 545 -1.82 25.18 -22.44
CA CYS A 545 -0.54 25.88 -22.54
C CYS A 545 -0.06 25.93 -23.99
N SER A 546 0.68 26.99 -24.35
CA SER A 546 1.18 27.20 -25.72
C SER A 546 2.19 26.16 -26.21
N GLU A 547 2.65 25.27 -25.32
CA GLU A 547 3.71 24.30 -25.58
C GLU A 547 3.20 22.88 -25.83
N CYS A 548 1.89 22.60 -25.66
CA CYS A 548 1.38 21.24 -25.85
C CYS A 548 0.83 21.02 -27.27
N ASP A 549 1.14 19.85 -27.84
CA ASP A 549 0.65 19.41 -29.16
C ASP A 549 -0.71 18.69 -29.09
N HIS A 550 -1.49 18.91 -28.03
CA HIS A 550 -2.77 18.21 -27.81
C HIS A 550 -3.78 18.40 -28.95
N PHE A 551 -3.76 19.55 -29.63
CA PHE A 551 -4.64 19.81 -30.79
C PHE A 551 -4.21 19.03 -32.04
N LEU A 552 -2.93 18.66 -32.16
CA LEU A 552 -2.47 17.74 -33.22
C LEU A 552 -2.93 16.32 -32.92
N SER A 553 -2.80 15.87 -31.66
CA SER A 553 -3.35 14.59 -31.22
C SER A 553 -4.87 14.51 -31.43
N TRP A 554 -5.57 15.63 -31.24
CA TRP A 554 -7.00 15.74 -31.52
C TRP A 554 -7.29 15.56 -33.01
N GLU A 555 -6.63 16.31 -33.88
CA GLU A 555 -6.84 16.22 -35.33
C GLU A 555 -6.52 14.80 -35.84
N ALA A 556 -5.51 14.14 -35.27
CA ALA A 556 -5.19 12.76 -35.61
C ALA A 556 -6.30 11.75 -35.26
N CYS A 557 -7.05 11.98 -34.18
CA CYS A 557 -8.09 11.06 -33.70
C CYS A 557 -9.51 11.43 -34.16
N PHE A 558 -9.83 12.72 -34.18
CA PHE A 558 -11.17 13.28 -34.44
C PHE A 558 -11.21 14.23 -35.65
N GLY A 559 -10.13 14.32 -36.43
CA GLY A 559 -10.03 15.23 -37.57
C GLY A 559 -10.89 14.86 -38.77
N ASP A 560 -10.54 15.44 -39.92
CA ASP A 560 -11.34 15.33 -41.16
C ASP A 560 -11.70 13.89 -41.55
N ASN A 561 -10.77 12.94 -41.40
CA ASN A 561 -11.03 11.54 -41.77
C ASN A 561 -12.15 10.92 -40.91
N TYR A 562 -12.08 11.05 -39.58
CA TYR A 562 -13.12 10.53 -38.70
C TYR A 562 -14.46 11.24 -38.95
N ARG A 563 -14.45 12.57 -39.15
CA ARG A 563 -15.65 13.35 -39.48
C ARG A 563 -16.28 12.92 -40.81
N GLN A 564 -15.48 12.68 -41.85
CA GLN A 564 -15.97 12.17 -43.13
C GLN A 564 -16.63 10.81 -42.97
N GLN A 565 -16.05 9.91 -42.17
CA GLN A 565 -16.66 8.60 -41.88
C GLN A 565 -17.96 8.76 -41.06
N LEU A 566 -17.99 9.68 -40.10
CA LEU A 566 -19.17 9.96 -39.28
C LEU A 566 -20.35 10.49 -40.11
N CYS A 567 -20.05 11.29 -41.13
CA CYS A 567 -21.03 11.85 -42.07
C CYS A 567 -21.30 10.96 -43.29
N ALA A 568 -20.57 9.85 -43.44
CA ALA A 568 -20.72 8.97 -44.61
C ALA A 568 -22.10 8.30 -44.61
N THR A 569 -22.79 8.39 -45.74
CA THR A 569 -24.07 7.72 -45.98
C THR A 569 -23.91 6.30 -46.52
N THR A 570 -22.69 5.96 -46.96
CA THR A 570 -22.36 4.68 -47.58
C THR A 570 -21.08 4.11 -46.95
N PRO A 571 -21.07 2.86 -46.46
CA PRO A 571 -22.21 1.94 -46.38
C PRO A 571 -23.32 2.45 -45.43
N PRO A 572 -24.56 1.94 -45.57
CA PRO A 572 -25.62 2.18 -44.60
C PRO A 572 -25.11 1.98 -43.16
N LEU A 573 -25.52 2.85 -42.24
CA LEU A 573 -25.11 2.83 -40.83
C LEU A 573 -23.67 3.30 -40.53
N CYS A 574 -22.86 3.69 -41.52
CA CYS A 574 -21.47 4.11 -41.27
C CYS A 574 -21.35 5.14 -40.13
N GLY A 575 -22.14 6.22 -40.17
CA GLY A 575 -22.17 7.22 -39.09
C GLY A 575 -22.57 6.66 -37.72
N ILE A 576 -23.53 5.74 -37.66
CA ILE A 576 -23.97 5.08 -36.42
C ILE A 576 -22.86 4.19 -35.87
N SER A 577 -22.17 3.45 -36.74
CA SER A 577 -21.01 2.64 -36.36
C SER A 577 -19.88 3.53 -35.83
N GLN A 578 -19.63 4.69 -36.43
CA GLN A 578 -18.64 5.65 -35.93
C GLN A 578 -19.02 6.18 -34.54
N LEU A 579 -20.30 6.45 -34.28
CA LEU A 579 -20.78 6.83 -32.95
C LEU A 579 -20.63 5.72 -31.91
N ALA A 580 -20.86 4.46 -32.30
CA ALA A 580 -20.69 3.32 -31.42
C ALA A 580 -19.22 3.11 -30.99
N ILE A 581 -18.26 3.57 -31.80
CA ILE A 581 -16.81 3.44 -31.51
C ILE A 581 -16.19 4.69 -30.91
N LEU A 582 -16.96 5.75 -30.62
CA LEU A 582 -16.46 6.95 -29.92
C LEU A 582 -15.66 6.64 -28.65
N PRO A 583 -16.01 5.66 -27.79
CA PRO A 583 -15.21 5.31 -26.62
C PRO A 583 -13.80 4.84 -26.98
N VAL A 584 -13.64 4.13 -28.10
CA VAL A 584 -12.35 3.68 -28.62
C VAL A 584 -11.56 4.85 -29.19
N GLN A 585 -12.20 5.77 -29.92
CA GLN A 585 -11.53 6.99 -30.41
C GLN A 585 -11.05 7.87 -29.25
N ARG A 586 -11.87 8.00 -28.20
CA ARG A 586 -11.50 8.66 -26.95
C ARG A 586 -10.29 8.02 -26.29
N LEU A 587 -10.19 6.69 -26.30
CA LEU A 587 -9.02 5.96 -25.78
C LEU A 587 -7.76 6.25 -26.62
N MET A 588 -7.86 6.15 -27.95
CA MET A 588 -6.75 6.45 -28.86
C MET A 588 -6.24 7.87 -28.65
N PHE A 589 -7.16 8.83 -28.50
CA PHE A 589 -6.83 10.20 -28.19
C PHE A 589 -6.10 10.34 -26.85
N ARG A 590 -6.55 9.64 -25.79
CA ARG A 590 -5.83 9.63 -24.51
C ARG A 590 -4.40 9.11 -24.64
N GLY A 591 -4.19 8.03 -25.40
CA GLY A 591 -2.87 7.48 -25.67
C GLY A 591 -1.97 8.51 -26.37
N ALA A 592 -2.48 9.13 -27.44
CA ALA A 592 -1.79 10.18 -28.16
C ALA A 592 -1.46 11.40 -27.28
N LEU A 593 -2.34 11.77 -26.34
CA LEU A 593 -2.05 12.84 -25.39
C LEU A 593 -0.89 12.52 -24.46
N TYR A 594 -0.74 11.27 -23.98
CA TYR A 594 0.36 10.89 -23.09
C TYR A 594 1.69 10.73 -23.83
N GLU A 595 1.68 10.15 -25.03
CA GLU A 595 2.88 9.99 -25.85
C GLU A 595 3.47 11.35 -26.27
N ASN A 596 2.62 12.35 -26.52
CA ASN A 596 3.02 13.68 -26.96
C ASN A 596 3.03 14.72 -25.81
N ASN A 597 2.93 14.32 -24.54
CA ASN A 597 2.88 15.27 -23.44
C ASN A 597 4.30 15.80 -23.14
N PRO A 598 4.62 17.09 -23.42
CA PRO A 598 5.94 17.60 -23.11
C PRO A 598 6.12 17.65 -21.58
N PRO A 599 7.34 17.47 -21.06
CA PRO A 599 7.61 17.50 -19.61
C PRO A 599 7.17 18.80 -18.93
N SER A 600 7.08 19.90 -19.69
CA SER A 600 6.65 21.22 -19.24
C SER A 600 5.13 21.39 -19.17
N CYS A 601 4.35 20.55 -19.86
CA CYS A 601 2.91 20.60 -19.81
C CYS A 601 2.42 19.99 -18.49
N ARG A 602 1.88 20.84 -17.61
CA ARG A 602 1.22 20.37 -16.39
C ARG A 602 0.09 19.42 -16.78
N ASN A 603 0.00 18.28 -16.08
CA ASN A 603 -1.06 17.27 -16.24
C ASN A 603 -2.50 17.83 -16.24
N SER A 604 -2.71 19.08 -15.82
CA SER A 604 -3.98 19.80 -15.91
C SER A 604 -4.52 19.97 -17.34
N CYS A 605 -3.67 20.18 -18.37
CA CYS A 605 -4.16 20.40 -19.74
C CYS A 605 -4.76 19.11 -20.31
N CYS A 606 -4.05 17.99 -20.19
CA CYS A 606 -4.54 16.66 -20.59
C CYS A 606 -5.84 16.31 -19.84
N ASN A 607 -5.88 16.49 -18.51
CA ASN A 607 -7.07 16.21 -17.71
C ASN A 607 -8.29 17.06 -18.10
N ARG A 608 -8.10 18.36 -18.38
CA ARG A 608 -9.18 19.25 -18.85
C ARG A 608 -9.69 18.83 -20.24
N MET A 609 -8.77 18.50 -21.13
CA MET A 609 -9.08 18.03 -22.48
C MET A 609 -9.91 16.74 -22.42
N MET A 610 -9.45 15.74 -21.67
CA MET A 610 -10.19 14.50 -21.49
C MET A 610 -11.55 14.71 -20.82
N GLY A 611 -11.63 15.59 -19.82
CA GLY A 611 -12.89 15.94 -19.17
C GLY A 611 -13.90 16.57 -20.13
N PHE A 612 -13.45 17.43 -21.04
CA PHE A 612 -14.30 18.01 -22.09
C PHE A 612 -14.79 16.94 -23.07
N VAL A 613 -13.89 16.09 -23.58
CA VAL A 613 -14.25 15.02 -24.52
C VAL A 613 -15.25 14.06 -23.90
N ASP A 614 -14.99 13.62 -22.66
CA ASP A 614 -15.89 12.73 -21.92
C ASP A 614 -17.28 13.36 -21.78
N MET A 615 -17.35 14.63 -21.34
CA MET A 615 -18.62 15.35 -21.21
C MET A 615 -19.40 15.42 -22.54
N ARG A 616 -18.71 15.70 -23.66
CA ARG A 616 -19.36 15.85 -24.97
C ARG A 616 -19.83 14.53 -25.56
N ILE A 617 -19.06 13.45 -25.37
CA ILE A 617 -19.48 12.10 -25.74
C ILE A 617 -20.74 11.72 -24.95
N GLN A 618 -20.76 11.98 -23.64
CA GLN A 618 -21.95 11.69 -22.84
C GLN A 618 -23.16 12.53 -23.25
N ASP A 619 -23.01 13.83 -23.52
CA ASP A 619 -24.11 14.67 -24.03
C ASP A 619 -24.68 14.15 -25.36
N THR A 620 -23.80 13.68 -26.25
CA THR A 620 -24.20 13.05 -27.53
C THR A 620 -25.08 11.82 -27.27
N TYR A 621 -24.68 10.94 -26.34
CA TYR A 621 -25.48 9.76 -26.01
C TYR A 621 -26.78 10.08 -25.25
N VAL A 622 -26.79 11.09 -24.39
CA VAL A 622 -28.03 11.58 -23.76
C VAL A 622 -29.01 12.04 -24.84
N ARG A 623 -28.56 12.86 -25.80
CA ARG A 623 -29.40 13.30 -26.92
C ARG A 623 -29.91 12.15 -27.78
N LEU A 624 -29.13 11.09 -27.95
CA LEU A 624 -29.60 9.86 -28.60
C LEU A 624 -30.76 9.23 -27.84
N ALA A 625 -30.59 9.03 -26.53
CA ALA A 625 -31.62 8.45 -25.67
C ALA A 625 -32.90 9.31 -25.63
N GLU A 626 -32.77 10.63 -25.56
CA GLU A 626 -33.92 11.53 -25.42
C GLU A 626 -34.68 11.73 -26.72
N ASN A 627 -34.00 11.97 -27.83
CA ASN A 627 -34.65 12.37 -29.08
C ASN A 627 -35.18 11.18 -29.89
N PHE A 628 -34.60 9.99 -29.72
CA PHE A 628 -34.86 8.83 -30.58
C PHE A 628 -35.52 7.65 -29.86
N CYS A 629 -35.55 7.63 -28.52
CA CYS A 629 -36.12 6.51 -27.77
C CYS A 629 -37.41 6.85 -26.98
N ARG A 630 -37.64 8.11 -26.56
CA ARG A 630 -38.79 8.48 -25.69
C ARG A 630 -40.18 8.46 -26.37
N ASN A 631 -40.26 8.40 -27.70
CA ASN A 631 -41.52 8.60 -28.43
C ASN A 631 -42.26 7.30 -28.83
N VAL A 632 -41.90 6.15 -28.25
CA VAL A 632 -42.48 4.84 -28.61
C VAL A 632 -43.30 4.22 -27.45
N SER A 633 -43.33 4.88 -26.28
CA SER A 633 -44.10 4.46 -25.10
C SER A 633 -45.52 5.01 -25.09
#